data_AF-A0A163TUC4-F1
#
_entry.id   AF-A0A163TUC4-F1
#
_cell.length_a   1.000
_cell.length_b   1.000
_cell.length_c   1.000
_cell.angle_alpha   90.00
_cell.angle_beta   90.00
_cell.angle_gamma   90.00
#
_symmetry.space_group_name_H-M   'P 1'
#
loop_
_entity.id
_entity.type
_entity.pdbx_description
1 polymer ?
#
loop_
_entity_poly.entity_id
_entity_poly.type
_entity_poly.pdbx_seq_one_letter_code
_entity_poly.pdbx_strand_id
1 'polypeptide(L)'
;MKISKHGKRTKVLVSLLVSLHVFAYSSISFAATNELHDMDAGIASLNYDRNEVLAVKGDQISSFVPKEGLQTNGKFIVVEREKKSLATSPVDISIIDSMTSRTYPGAIQLANRAFSDNQPDLIMSPRKPLNISIDLPGLKSENTITVQNPTYSSVSGAVDQLVSTWVAKYSGTHTLPARLQYAESMVYSKNQIASALNVNAQVLNHTLGIDFNAVASGEKKVMVAAYKQIFYTVSAALPNNPSDLFDHSVTFAELVRKGVSKEAPPLMVSNVAYGRTIYVKLETTSKSSDVQAAFKALLQNAGVQASGQYKDIYENSSFTAVVLGGDAQTHNQIVTKDFNVIQNIIKDNAQFSTKNPAYPISYTSVFLKDNSVAAVRNNTEYIETKTTEFTKGKITLDHRGAYVAQFEVSWDEFTFDANGQELITHKTWEGSGRDKTAHFSTEIPLPPNSKNIKIFAKECTGLAWDWWRTIIDETNVPLSGNIKVSIGGTTLYPTAAISH
;
A
#
# COMPACT_ATOMS: atom_id res chain seq x y z
N MET A 1 59.82 66.42 -6.17
CA MET A 1 60.89 66.12 -7.14
C MET A 1 62.23 66.08 -6.40
N LYS A 2 63.05 65.05 -6.66
CA LYS A 2 64.46 64.84 -6.25
C LYS A 2 64.81 64.40 -4.80
N ILE A 3 65.09 63.11 -4.77
CA ILE A 3 66.06 62.29 -4.01
C ILE A 3 67.35 63.01 -3.57
N SER A 4 67.87 62.69 -2.38
CA SER A 4 69.30 62.48 -2.14
C SER A 4 69.56 61.57 -0.92
N LYS A 5 70.70 60.87 -0.97
CA LYS A 5 71.13 59.66 -0.25
C LYS A 5 72.03 59.93 0.97
N HIS A 6 72.19 58.88 1.80
CA HIS A 6 73.38 58.39 2.55
C HIS A 6 73.01 58.10 4.02
N GLY A 7 73.43 57.04 4.72
CA GLY A 7 74.30 55.89 4.45
C GLY A 7 74.79 55.30 5.79
N LYS A 8 74.70 53.96 5.93
CA LYS A 8 75.47 53.01 6.79
C LYS A 8 75.62 53.26 8.31
N ARG A 9 75.27 52.24 9.14
CA ARG A 9 76.21 51.30 9.83
C ARG A 9 75.48 50.27 10.71
N THR A 10 76.26 49.25 11.11
CA THR A 10 75.90 47.86 11.48
C THR A 10 76.18 47.55 12.96
N LYS A 11 75.59 46.44 13.46
CA LYS A 11 75.89 45.61 14.67
C LYS A 11 75.11 45.96 15.95
N VAL A 12 74.10 45.16 16.35
CA VAL A 12 74.13 43.88 17.11
C VAL A 12 74.65 44.04 18.54
N LEU A 13 73.77 43.91 19.55
CA LEU A 13 74.00 43.08 20.75
C LEU A 13 72.70 42.83 21.54
N VAL A 14 72.73 41.73 22.27
CA VAL A 14 71.64 40.89 22.79
C VAL A 14 71.30 41.23 24.25
N SER A 15 70.07 40.88 24.67
CA SER A 15 69.60 40.58 26.05
C SER A 15 69.08 41.74 26.92
N LEU A 16 67.79 41.71 27.31
CA LEU A 16 67.35 41.22 28.63
C LEU A 16 65.81 41.11 28.69
N LEU A 17 65.32 40.02 29.31
CA LEU A 17 63.90 39.69 29.53
C LEU A 17 63.15 40.73 30.39
N VAL A 18 61.88 40.97 30.07
CA VAL A 18 60.82 41.12 31.09
C VAL A 18 59.59 40.32 30.65
N SER A 19 59.15 39.49 31.58
CA SER A 19 58.08 38.51 31.57
C SER A 19 56.68 39.05 31.27
N LEU A 20 55.94 38.36 30.40
CA LEU A 20 54.48 38.37 30.39
C LEU A 20 53.98 36.93 30.54
N HIS A 21 53.47 36.60 31.72
CA HIS A 21 52.86 35.30 32.02
C HIS A 21 51.51 35.22 31.30
N VAL A 22 51.43 34.41 30.25
CA VAL A 22 50.17 33.90 29.71
C VAL A 22 50.07 32.44 30.16
N PHE A 23 49.15 32.17 31.08
CA PHE A 23 48.79 30.82 31.46
C PHE A 23 48.20 30.10 30.24
N ALA A 24 48.97 29.17 29.68
CA ALA A 24 48.44 28.15 28.80
C ALA A 24 47.72 27.11 29.67
N TYR A 25 46.39 27.20 29.74
CA TYR A 25 45.58 26.04 30.09
C TYR A 25 45.44 25.18 28.83
N SER A 26 46.32 24.21 28.68
CA SER A 26 46.07 23.06 27.82
C SER A 26 44.94 22.23 28.45
N SER A 27 43.71 22.47 28.00
CA SER A 27 42.56 21.62 28.30
C SER A 27 42.75 20.30 27.55
N ILE A 28 43.48 19.36 28.15
CA ILE A 28 43.40 17.96 27.74
C ILE A 28 42.01 17.49 28.16
N SER A 29 41.11 17.31 27.18
CA SER A 29 39.80 16.72 27.40
C SER A 29 39.98 15.26 27.81
N PHE A 30 39.84 14.98 29.12
CA PHE A 30 39.81 13.63 29.67
C PHE A 30 38.44 12.94 29.53
N ALA A 31 37.47 13.56 28.85
CA ALA A 31 36.09 13.04 28.77
C ALA A 31 35.92 11.92 27.72
N ALA A 32 36.69 11.93 26.62
CA ALA A 32 36.47 11.02 25.50
C ALA A 32 36.90 9.55 25.76
N THR A 33 37.82 9.31 26.69
CA THR A 33 38.33 7.96 26.97
C THR A 33 37.44 7.13 27.90
N ASN A 34 36.67 7.77 28.79
CA ASN A 34 35.76 7.06 29.71
C ASN A 34 34.44 6.65 29.03
N GLU A 35 33.93 7.44 28.08
CA GLU A 35 32.68 7.14 27.35
C GLU A 35 32.76 5.88 26.46
N LEU A 36 33.96 5.50 26.00
CA LEU A 36 34.17 4.28 25.21
C LEU A 36 34.13 2.99 26.05
N HIS A 37 34.32 3.11 27.37
CA HIS A 37 34.28 1.97 28.29
C HIS A 37 32.94 1.86 29.02
N ASP A 38 32.31 3.00 29.36
CA ASP A 38 31.02 3.02 30.03
C ASP A 38 29.86 2.86 29.04
N MET A 39 29.05 1.82 29.25
CA MET A 39 27.96 1.44 28.35
C MET A 39 26.78 2.42 28.36
N ASP A 40 26.41 2.95 29.52
CA ASP A 40 25.26 3.83 29.66
C ASP A 40 25.59 5.22 29.09
N ALA A 41 26.76 5.76 29.45
CA ALA A 41 27.26 7.01 28.89
C ALA A 41 27.47 6.92 27.38
N GLY A 42 28.05 5.81 26.89
CA GLY A 42 28.24 5.56 25.48
C GLY A 42 26.94 5.58 24.68
N ILE A 43 25.92 4.83 25.13
CA ILE A 43 24.60 4.81 24.47
C ILE A 43 23.88 6.15 24.58
N ALA A 44 23.96 6.84 25.73
CA ALA A 44 23.37 8.16 25.92
C ALA A 44 23.99 9.22 25.00
N SER A 45 25.29 9.12 24.70
CA SER A 45 26.04 10.04 23.85
C SER A 45 25.67 9.97 22.36
N LEU A 46 25.02 8.89 21.91
CA LEU A 46 24.61 8.71 20.51
C LEU A 46 23.64 9.83 20.09
N ASN A 47 24.07 10.69 19.17
CA ASN A 47 23.27 11.81 18.67
C ASN A 47 22.61 11.47 17.32
N TYR A 48 21.34 11.10 17.35
CA TYR A 48 20.55 10.72 16.18
C TYR A 48 19.11 11.24 16.30
N ASP A 49 18.46 11.48 15.17
CA ASP A 49 17.01 11.72 15.13
C ASP A 49 16.29 10.38 14.99
N ARG A 50 15.57 9.98 16.04
CA ARG A 50 14.81 8.72 16.08
C ARG A 50 13.74 8.62 15.00
N ASN A 51 13.31 9.74 14.43
CA ASN A 51 12.31 9.79 13.37
C ASN A 51 12.92 9.58 11.99
N GLU A 52 14.19 9.93 11.79
CA GLU A 52 14.88 9.85 10.51
C GLU A 52 15.68 8.55 10.35
N VAL A 53 16.19 7.99 11.45
CA VAL A 53 17.10 6.82 11.40
C VAL A 53 16.46 5.56 10.80
N LEU A 54 15.13 5.45 10.90
CA LEU A 54 14.33 4.38 10.30
C LEU A 54 13.43 4.87 9.16
N ALA A 55 13.67 6.08 8.62
CA ALA A 55 12.89 6.61 7.52
C ALA A 55 13.21 5.88 6.20
N VAL A 56 12.15 5.50 5.48
CA VAL A 56 12.21 4.83 4.19
C VAL A 56 11.60 5.74 3.14
N LYS A 57 12.42 6.17 2.18
CA LYS A 57 11.98 6.88 0.99
C LYS A 57 11.72 5.87 -0.11
N GLY A 58 10.46 5.77 -0.54
CA GLY A 58 10.04 4.97 -1.69
C GLY A 58 10.20 5.73 -2.99
N ASP A 59 9.33 5.42 -3.97
CA ASP A 59 9.41 6.00 -5.31
C ASP A 59 9.14 7.51 -5.27
N GLN A 60 9.77 8.23 -6.20
CA GLN A 60 9.53 9.64 -6.49
C GLN A 60 9.18 9.77 -7.96
N ILE A 61 8.05 10.39 -8.25
CA ILE A 61 7.46 10.43 -9.60
C ILE A 61 7.61 11.83 -10.16
N SER A 62 8.41 11.93 -11.22
CA SER A 62 8.69 13.18 -11.92
C SER A 62 7.77 13.44 -13.11
N SER A 63 7.29 12.40 -13.81
CA SER A 63 6.51 12.54 -15.03
C SER A 63 5.60 11.35 -15.29
N PHE A 64 4.40 11.59 -15.81
CA PHE A 64 3.45 10.58 -16.29
C PHE A 64 2.46 11.24 -17.26
N VAL A 65 1.79 10.43 -18.09
CA VAL A 65 0.71 10.90 -18.97
C VAL A 65 -0.61 10.86 -18.18
N PRO A 66 -1.30 11.99 -17.95
CA PRO A 66 -2.49 12.04 -17.09
C PRO A 66 -3.70 11.27 -17.63
N LYS A 67 -3.90 11.26 -18.96
CA LYS A 67 -4.99 10.52 -19.61
C LYS A 67 -4.51 9.93 -20.93
N GLU A 68 -4.96 8.73 -21.25
CA GLU A 68 -4.74 8.11 -22.56
C GLU A 68 -5.98 7.32 -23.01
N GLY A 69 -6.13 7.17 -24.33
CA GLY A 69 -7.18 6.35 -24.94
C GLY A 69 -6.56 5.17 -25.69
N LEU A 70 -7.04 3.96 -25.41
CA LEU A 70 -6.57 2.72 -26.02
C LEU A 70 -7.72 2.03 -26.74
N GLN A 71 -7.51 1.63 -27.99
CA GLN A 71 -8.52 0.89 -28.75
C GLN A 71 -8.15 -0.59 -28.80
N THR A 72 -8.96 -1.42 -28.13
CA THR A 72 -8.65 -2.85 -27.94
C THR A 72 -9.91 -3.68 -28.19
N ASN A 73 -9.84 -4.67 -29.09
CA ASN A 73 -10.92 -5.64 -29.36
C ASN A 73 -12.31 -5.00 -29.61
N GLY A 74 -12.35 -3.87 -30.33
CA GLY A 74 -13.59 -3.15 -30.65
C GLY A 74 -14.19 -2.34 -29.50
N LYS A 75 -13.43 -2.14 -28.41
CA LYS A 75 -13.74 -1.26 -27.28
C LYS A 75 -12.76 -0.09 -27.24
N PHE A 76 -13.13 0.97 -26.53
CA PHE A 76 -12.26 2.10 -26.23
C PHE A 76 -12.07 2.20 -24.72
N ILE A 77 -10.82 2.15 -24.27
CA ILE A 77 -10.45 2.18 -22.87
C ILE A 77 -9.78 3.52 -22.59
N VAL A 78 -10.34 4.28 -21.66
CA VAL A 78 -9.72 5.51 -21.15
C VAL A 78 -8.98 5.16 -19.87
N VAL A 79 -7.69 5.47 -19.82
CA VAL A 79 -6.85 5.28 -18.63
C VAL A 79 -6.50 6.66 -18.09
N GLU A 80 -6.94 6.94 -16.86
CA GLU A 80 -6.67 8.17 -16.12
C GLU A 80 -5.66 7.89 -15.02
N ARG A 81 -4.65 8.74 -14.90
CA ARG A 81 -3.54 8.59 -13.96
C ARG A 81 -3.47 9.81 -13.07
N GLU A 82 -3.36 9.59 -11.77
CA GLU A 82 -3.21 10.64 -10.78
C GLU A 82 -2.02 10.35 -9.87
N LYS A 83 -1.12 11.33 -9.71
CA LYS A 83 -0.03 11.23 -8.72
C LYS A 83 -0.60 11.33 -7.32
N LYS A 84 -0.27 10.35 -6.47
CA LYS A 84 -0.61 10.29 -5.05
C LYS A 84 0.66 10.12 -4.21
N SER A 85 0.55 10.45 -2.93
CA SER A 85 1.61 10.25 -1.94
C SER A 85 1.05 9.47 -0.75
N LEU A 86 1.86 8.58 -0.19
CA LEU A 86 1.52 7.78 0.98
C LEU A 86 2.63 7.94 2.02
N ALA A 87 2.23 8.36 3.22
CA ALA A 87 3.12 8.42 4.38
C ALA A 87 2.55 7.54 5.51
N THR A 88 3.37 6.63 6.05
CA THR A 88 2.99 5.77 7.19
C THR A 88 4.08 5.74 8.25
N SER A 89 3.73 5.41 9.49
CA SER A 89 4.69 5.30 10.60
C SER A 89 4.37 4.09 11.50
N PRO A 90 4.37 2.86 10.96
CA PRO A 90 4.16 1.65 11.75
C PRO A 90 5.20 1.50 12.87
N VAL A 91 4.71 1.12 14.04
CA VAL A 91 5.53 0.68 15.20
C VAL A 91 5.59 -0.84 15.32
N ASP A 92 4.62 -1.52 14.74
CA ASP A 92 4.57 -2.97 14.61
C ASP A 92 5.25 -3.36 13.31
N ILE A 93 6.21 -4.27 13.35
CA ILE A 93 7.06 -4.60 12.21
C ILE A 93 6.87 -6.07 11.88
N SER A 94 6.47 -6.37 10.64
CA SER A 94 6.29 -7.76 10.21
C SER A 94 7.58 -8.57 10.27
N ILE A 95 7.45 -9.83 10.66
CA ILE A 95 8.54 -10.81 10.65
C ILE A 95 8.44 -11.63 9.37
N ILE A 96 9.58 -11.85 8.72
CA ILE A 96 9.73 -12.79 7.62
C ILE A 96 10.22 -14.12 8.22
N ASP A 97 9.67 -15.26 7.80
CA ASP A 97 10.00 -16.58 8.37
C ASP A 97 11.52 -16.86 8.42
N SER A 98 12.25 -16.45 7.39
CA SER A 98 13.72 -16.58 7.32
C SER A 98 14.48 -15.77 8.40
N MET A 99 13.84 -14.78 9.00
CA MET A 99 14.43 -13.85 9.98
C MET A 99 13.97 -14.13 11.42
N THR A 100 13.17 -15.17 11.65
CA THR A 100 12.62 -15.55 12.97
C THR A 100 13.70 -15.71 14.05
N SER A 101 14.84 -16.32 13.70
CA SER A 101 15.98 -16.50 14.61
C SER A 101 16.62 -15.19 15.12
N ARG A 102 16.30 -14.05 14.50
CA ARG A 102 16.82 -12.72 14.84
C ARG A 102 15.83 -11.87 15.62
N THR A 103 14.59 -12.33 15.79
CA THR A 103 13.50 -11.57 16.39
C THR A 103 12.82 -12.38 17.49
N TYR A 104 13.19 -12.08 18.73
CA TYR A 104 12.61 -12.68 19.93
C TYR A 104 12.57 -11.62 21.06
N PRO A 105 11.67 -11.74 22.05
CA PRO A 105 11.60 -10.79 23.15
C PRO A 105 12.96 -10.61 23.84
N GLY A 106 13.45 -9.37 23.89
CA GLY A 106 14.75 -9.03 24.47
C GLY A 106 15.95 -9.13 23.52
N ALA A 107 15.75 -9.48 22.25
CA ALA A 107 16.79 -9.42 21.23
C ALA A 107 17.28 -7.97 21.06
N ILE A 108 18.58 -7.79 20.81
CA ILE A 108 19.19 -6.47 20.57
C ILE A 108 19.49 -6.33 19.09
N GLN A 109 18.94 -5.30 18.46
CA GLN A 109 19.03 -5.07 17.02
C GLN A 109 19.62 -3.69 16.71
N LEU A 110 20.00 -3.46 15.45
CA LEU A 110 20.42 -2.15 14.96
C LEU A 110 19.26 -1.44 14.25
N ALA A 111 19.00 -0.18 14.59
CA ALA A 111 18.10 0.69 13.84
C ALA A 111 18.80 1.19 12.57
N ASN A 112 18.72 0.43 11.49
CA ASN A 112 19.36 0.76 10.22
C ASN A 112 18.46 0.37 9.03
N ARG A 113 18.99 0.46 7.81
CA ARG A 113 18.24 0.09 6.60
C ARG A 113 17.77 -1.37 6.62
N ALA A 114 18.59 -2.29 7.10
CA ALA A 114 18.28 -3.71 7.14
C ALA A 114 17.07 -3.98 8.07
N PHE A 115 16.98 -3.28 9.20
CA PHE A 115 15.80 -3.31 10.06
C PHE A 115 14.54 -2.82 9.34
N SER A 116 14.59 -1.68 8.64
CA SER A 116 13.44 -1.17 7.86
C SER A 116 13.05 -2.07 6.68
N ASP A 117 13.96 -2.90 6.18
CA ASP A 117 13.71 -3.93 5.15
C ASP A 117 13.24 -5.27 5.74
N ASN A 118 12.90 -5.32 7.04
CA ASN A 118 12.49 -6.52 7.79
C ASN A 118 13.59 -7.61 7.88
N GLN A 119 14.86 -7.23 7.78
CA GLN A 119 16.04 -8.09 7.90
C GLN A 119 17.00 -7.55 8.96
N PRO A 120 16.58 -7.49 10.24
CA PRO A 120 17.35 -6.79 11.27
C PRO A 120 18.73 -7.43 11.53
N ASP A 121 19.73 -6.57 11.74
CA ASP A 121 21.03 -6.98 12.23
C ASP A 121 20.99 -7.20 13.75
N LEU A 122 21.56 -8.31 14.22
CA LEU A 122 21.51 -8.74 15.62
C LEU A 122 22.84 -8.43 16.32
N ILE A 123 22.77 -7.85 17.52
CA ILE A 123 23.92 -7.60 18.38
C ILE A 123 24.03 -8.75 19.41
N MET A 124 24.90 -9.71 19.13
CA MET A 124 25.15 -10.84 20.01
C MET A 124 26.26 -10.54 21.00
N SER A 125 25.95 -10.45 22.30
CA SER A 125 26.92 -10.23 23.38
C SER A 125 26.46 -11.00 24.63
N PRO A 126 27.33 -11.30 25.61
CA PRO A 126 26.91 -11.81 26.91
C PRO A 126 25.82 -10.92 27.56
N ARG A 127 24.74 -11.53 28.03
CA ARG A 127 23.53 -10.85 28.53
C ARG A 127 23.28 -11.17 29.99
N LYS A 128 22.71 -10.22 30.72
CA LYS A 128 22.10 -10.45 32.03
C LYS A 128 20.76 -11.18 31.90
N PRO A 129 20.25 -11.80 32.98
CA PRO A 129 18.93 -12.40 32.99
C PRO A 129 17.83 -11.40 32.63
N LEU A 130 16.79 -11.87 31.93
CA LEU A 130 15.69 -11.04 31.46
C LEU A 130 14.34 -11.70 31.76
N ASN A 131 13.40 -10.93 32.30
CA ASN A 131 12.03 -11.38 32.46
C ASN A 131 11.26 -11.22 31.15
N ILE A 132 10.53 -12.27 30.77
CA ILE A 132 9.55 -12.22 29.70
C ILE A 132 8.17 -12.59 30.25
N SER A 133 7.13 -11.95 29.72
CA SER A 133 5.75 -12.17 30.15
C SER A 133 4.84 -12.41 28.95
N ILE A 134 3.93 -13.38 29.05
CA ILE A 134 2.91 -13.69 28.04
C ILE A 134 1.54 -13.14 28.45
N ASP A 135 0.71 -12.75 27.48
CA ASP A 135 -0.63 -12.17 27.73
C ASP A 135 -1.80 -13.17 27.63
N LEU A 136 -1.52 -14.47 27.77
CA LEU A 136 -2.54 -15.51 27.76
C LEU A 136 -3.48 -15.42 28.99
N PRO A 137 -4.80 -15.61 28.81
CA PRO A 137 -5.79 -15.43 29.87
C PRO A 137 -5.66 -16.51 30.95
N GLY A 138 -5.96 -16.14 32.21
CA GLY A 138 -6.01 -17.09 33.33
C GLY A 138 -4.68 -17.35 34.05
N LEU A 139 -3.53 -17.06 33.43
CA LEU A 139 -2.20 -17.29 34.04
C LEU A 139 -1.94 -16.44 35.30
N LYS A 140 -2.49 -15.23 35.38
CA LYS A 140 -2.27 -14.30 36.51
C LYS A 140 -0.77 -14.14 36.81
N SER A 141 -0.28 -14.64 37.96
CA SER A 141 1.12 -14.59 38.38
C SER A 141 2.03 -15.64 37.73
N GLU A 142 1.48 -16.62 37.01
CA GLU A 142 2.22 -17.66 36.28
C GLU A 142 2.55 -17.26 34.84
N ASN A 143 2.38 -15.99 34.48
CA ASN A 143 2.55 -15.50 33.12
C ASN A 143 3.97 -15.01 32.80
N THR A 144 4.89 -15.07 33.78
CA THR A 144 6.23 -14.49 33.68
C THR A 144 7.30 -15.52 34.02
N ILE A 145 8.40 -15.51 33.25
CA ILE A 145 9.56 -16.37 33.49
C ILE A 145 10.85 -15.57 33.31
N THR A 146 11.85 -15.85 34.17
CA THR A 146 13.18 -15.26 34.05
C THR A 146 14.07 -16.15 33.17
N VAL A 147 14.56 -15.59 32.07
CA VAL A 147 15.49 -16.25 31.16
C VAL A 147 16.92 -15.84 31.53
N GLN A 148 17.72 -16.78 32.03
CA GLN A 148 19.05 -16.48 32.59
C GLN A 148 20.07 -15.96 31.55
N ASN A 149 20.03 -16.50 30.33
CA ASN A 149 20.90 -16.08 29.23
C ASN A 149 20.05 -15.88 27.97
N PRO A 150 19.48 -14.69 27.73
CA PRO A 150 18.50 -14.45 26.66
C PRO A 150 19.11 -14.53 25.25
N THR A 151 19.17 -15.76 24.74
CA THR A 151 19.40 -16.13 23.34
C THR A 151 18.08 -16.53 22.66
N TYR A 152 18.06 -16.64 21.33
CA TYR A 152 16.89 -17.15 20.60
C TYR A 152 16.40 -18.48 21.19
N SER A 153 17.29 -19.48 21.32
CA SER A 153 16.91 -20.81 21.78
C SER A 153 16.35 -20.82 23.21
N SER A 154 16.98 -20.10 24.14
CA SER A 154 16.52 -20.04 25.53
C SER A 154 15.21 -19.27 25.68
N VAL A 155 15.01 -18.21 24.88
CA VAL A 155 13.78 -17.42 24.91
C VAL A 155 12.64 -18.20 24.27
N SER A 156 12.87 -18.86 23.13
CA SER A 156 11.89 -19.76 22.53
C SER A 156 11.47 -20.88 23.49
N GLY A 157 12.41 -21.54 24.15
CA GLY A 157 12.09 -22.57 25.15
C GLY A 157 11.29 -22.02 26.35
N ALA A 158 11.58 -20.79 26.77
CA ALA A 158 10.81 -20.13 27.83
C ALA A 158 9.37 -19.77 27.39
N VAL A 159 9.19 -19.33 26.13
CA VAL A 159 7.86 -19.11 25.53
C VAL A 159 7.09 -20.41 25.44
N ASP A 160 7.73 -21.48 24.95
CA ASP A 160 7.12 -22.81 24.85
C ASP A 160 6.67 -23.33 26.22
N GLN A 161 7.46 -23.08 27.28
CA GLN A 161 7.09 -23.44 28.65
C GLN A 161 5.87 -22.66 29.14
N LEU A 162 5.79 -21.36 28.88
CA LEU A 162 4.64 -20.53 29.25
C LEU A 162 3.36 -21.00 28.51
N VAL A 163 3.47 -21.26 27.22
CA VAL A 163 2.36 -21.77 26.39
C VAL A 163 1.93 -23.17 26.86
N SER A 164 2.88 -24.07 27.12
CA SER A 164 2.60 -25.42 27.61
C SER A 164 1.90 -25.39 28.97
N THR A 165 2.32 -24.48 29.86
CA THR A 165 1.65 -24.26 31.16
C THR A 165 0.21 -23.81 30.95
N TRP A 166 -0.02 -22.89 30.00
CA TRP A 166 -1.36 -22.43 29.68
C TRP A 166 -2.26 -23.55 29.14
N VAL A 167 -1.75 -24.32 28.18
CA VAL A 167 -2.46 -25.46 27.58
C VAL A 167 -2.82 -26.50 28.64
N ALA A 168 -1.88 -26.86 29.51
CA ALA A 168 -2.13 -27.88 30.53
C ALA A 168 -3.19 -27.47 31.57
N LYS A 169 -3.22 -26.19 31.95
CA LYS A 169 -4.03 -25.72 33.10
C LYS A 169 -5.30 -24.96 32.72
N TYR A 170 -5.33 -24.26 31.58
CA TYR A 170 -6.35 -23.23 31.30
C TYR A 170 -7.06 -23.39 29.94
N SER A 171 -6.50 -24.13 28.97
CA SER A 171 -7.16 -24.26 27.66
C SER A 171 -8.46 -25.05 27.67
N GLY A 172 -8.74 -25.83 28.73
CA GLY A 172 -10.01 -26.53 28.91
C GLY A 172 -11.17 -25.61 29.33
N THR A 173 -10.86 -24.44 29.91
CA THR A 173 -11.85 -23.47 30.41
C THR A 173 -11.86 -22.16 29.64
N HIS A 174 -10.84 -21.92 28.81
CA HIS A 174 -10.69 -20.71 28.02
C HIS A 174 -10.50 -21.05 26.55
N THR A 175 -11.28 -20.40 25.69
CA THR A 175 -10.98 -20.33 24.25
C THR A 175 -10.14 -19.08 24.00
N LEU A 176 -9.26 -19.14 23.00
CA LEU A 176 -8.39 -18.04 22.63
C LEU A 176 -8.66 -17.62 21.17
N PRO A 177 -9.74 -16.84 20.93
CA PRO A 177 -9.95 -16.23 19.64
C PRO A 177 -8.84 -15.23 19.35
N ALA A 178 -8.38 -15.18 18.10
CA ALA A 178 -7.34 -14.26 17.70
C ALA A 178 -7.82 -12.80 17.80
N ARG A 179 -6.94 -11.93 18.28
CA ARG A 179 -7.06 -10.48 18.07
C ARG A 179 -6.73 -10.21 16.60
N LEU A 180 -7.76 -9.89 15.82
CA LEU A 180 -7.61 -9.61 14.39
C LEU A 180 -7.18 -8.15 14.18
N GLN A 181 -6.05 -7.97 13.51
CA GLN A 181 -5.68 -6.70 12.86
C GLN A 181 -5.92 -6.85 11.36
N TYR A 182 -6.65 -5.90 10.79
CA TYR A 182 -7.07 -5.92 9.39
C TYR A 182 -6.53 -4.69 8.65
N ALA A 183 -5.95 -4.90 7.48
CA ALA A 183 -5.59 -3.84 6.54
C ALA A 183 -5.95 -4.27 5.12
N GLU A 184 -6.37 -3.33 4.27
CA GLU A 184 -6.66 -3.57 2.86
C GLU A 184 -6.18 -2.39 2.02
N SER A 185 -5.79 -2.66 0.77
CA SER A 185 -5.48 -1.60 -0.20
C SER A 185 -5.62 -2.11 -1.62
N MET A 186 -6.04 -1.21 -2.52
CA MET A 186 -5.77 -1.39 -3.95
C MET A 186 -4.25 -1.37 -4.18
N VAL A 187 -3.80 -2.11 -5.18
CA VAL A 187 -2.40 -2.20 -5.58
C VAL A 187 -2.15 -1.28 -6.76
N TYR A 188 -1.14 -0.42 -6.64
CA TYR A 188 -0.70 0.47 -7.73
C TYR A 188 0.79 0.36 -8.00
N SER A 189 1.60 0.32 -6.94
CA SER A 189 3.05 0.09 -7.04
C SER A 189 3.53 -0.80 -5.92
N LYS A 190 4.73 -1.37 -6.09
CA LYS A 190 5.36 -2.25 -5.12
C LYS A 190 5.60 -1.56 -3.77
N ASN A 191 6.15 -0.35 -3.79
CA ASN A 191 6.41 0.42 -2.57
C ASN A 191 5.11 0.92 -1.91
N GLN A 192 4.11 1.29 -2.70
CA GLN A 192 2.81 1.72 -2.19
C GLN A 192 2.11 0.60 -1.41
N ILE A 193 2.00 -0.61 -1.98
CA ILE A 193 1.29 -1.70 -1.30
C ILE A 193 2.04 -2.20 -0.06
N ALA A 194 3.37 -2.25 -0.13
CA ALA A 194 4.23 -2.61 0.99
C ALA A 194 4.06 -1.63 2.17
N SER A 195 4.05 -0.33 1.87
CA SER A 195 3.82 0.72 2.87
C SER A 195 2.38 0.73 3.41
N ALA A 196 1.39 0.43 2.57
CA ALA A 196 -0.02 0.43 2.96
C ALA A 196 -0.39 -0.75 3.86
N LEU A 197 0.18 -1.93 3.59
CA LEU A 197 -0.05 -3.15 4.37
C LEU A 197 1.01 -3.40 5.45
N ASN A 198 2.03 -2.53 5.52
CA ASN A 198 3.15 -2.66 6.45
C ASN A 198 3.84 -4.04 6.35
N VAL A 199 4.13 -4.45 5.13
CA VAL A 199 4.72 -5.76 4.80
C VAL A 199 5.89 -5.58 3.86
N ASN A 200 6.90 -6.44 3.98
CA ASN A 200 7.99 -6.48 3.00
C ASN A 200 7.46 -6.76 1.59
N ALA A 201 7.81 -5.88 0.66
CA ALA A 201 7.31 -5.94 -0.72
C ALA A 201 7.73 -7.21 -1.48
N GLN A 202 8.91 -7.77 -1.17
CA GLN A 202 9.41 -9.00 -1.80
C GLN A 202 8.62 -10.21 -1.31
N VAL A 203 8.37 -10.29 0.00
CA VAL A 203 7.53 -11.35 0.58
C VAL A 203 6.15 -11.31 -0.06
N LEU A 204 5.51 -10.14 -0.08
CA LEU A 204 4.16 -10.01 -0.64
C LEU A 204 4.12 -10.45 -2.11
N ASN A 205 5.11 -10.04 -2.92
CA ASN A 205 5.14 -10.39 -4.33
C ASN A 205 5.45 -11.88 -4.59
N HIS A 206 6.42 -12.45 -3.88
CA HIS A 206 6.74 -13.89 -4.00
C HIS A 206 5.58 -14.76 -3.54
N THR A 207 4.84 -14.32 -2.52
CA THR A 207 3.71 -15.06 -1.95
C THR A 207 2.44 -14.95 -2.79
N LEU A 208 2.09 -13.77 -3.30
CA LEU A 208 0.81 -13.54 -3.99
C LEU A 208 0.92 -13.49 -5.53
N GLY A 209 2.13 -13.40 -6.09
CA GLY A 209 2.35 -13.28 -7.52
C GLY A 209 1.61 -12.07 -8.12
N ILE A 210 1.96 -10.86 -7.67
CA ILE A 210 1.31 -9.63 -8.12
C ILE A 210 1.97 -9.18 -9.43
N ASP A 211 1.19 -9.09 -10.50
CA ASP A 211 1.65 -8.54 -11.77
C ASP A 211 1.54 -7.01 -11.78
N PHE A 212 2.58 -6.34 -11.28
CA PHE A 212 2.63 -4.88 -11.24
C PHE A 212 2.63 -4.24 -12.63
N ASN A 213 3.08 -4.93 -13.67
CA ASN A 213 3.07 -4.40 -15.04
C ASN A 213 1.63 -4.35 -15.57
N ALA A 214 0.86 -5.42 -15.38
CA ALA A 214 -0.56 -5.46 -15.74
C ALA A 214 -1.41 -4.48 -14.93
N VAL A 215 -1.03 -4.20 -13.67
CA VAL A 215 -1.66 -3.14 -12.87
C VAL A 215 -1.35 -1.76 -13.44
N ALA A 216 -0.07 -1.48 -13.75
CA ALA A 216 0.35 -0.18 -14.27
C ALA A 216 -0.23 0.14 -15.66
N SER A 217 -0.38 -0.87 -16.52
CA SER A 217 -1.04 -0.74 -17.84
C SER A 217 -2.56 -0.65 -17.77
N GLY A 218 -3.16 -0.86 -16.59
CA GLY A 218 -4.61 -0.92 -16.41
C GLY A 218 -5.24 -2.21 -16.95
N GLU A 219 -4.45 -3.22 -17.32
CA GLU A 219 -4.92 -4.54 -17.75
C GLU A 219 -5.59 -5.31 -16.60
N LYS A 220 -5.09 -5.17 -15.38
CA LYS A 220 -5.65 -5.79 -14.18
C LYS A 220 -5.88 -4.78 -13.07
N LYS A 221 -6.92 -5.01 -12.27
CA LYS A 221 -7.14 -4.33 -11.00
C LYS A 221 -6.94 -5.34 -9.88
N VAL A 222 -6.11 -4.99 -8.90
CA VAL A 222 -5.74 -5.87 -7.79
C VAL A 222 -5.99 -5.16 -6.47
N MET A 223 -6.62 -5.86 -5.53
CA MET A 223 -6.70 -5.50 -4.12
C MET A 223 -6.00 -6.57 -3.29
N VAL A 224 -5.32 -6.14 -2.24
CA VAL A 224 -4.78 -7.06 -1.24
C VAL A 224 -5.30 -6.69 0.14
N ALA A 225 -5.77 -7.70 0.87
CA ALA A 225 -6.12 -7.61 2.28
C ALA A 225 -5.17 -8.47 3.12
N ALA A 226 -4.83 -7.99 4.32
CA ALA A 226 -3.98 -8.66 5.29
C ALA A 226 -4.77 -8.86 6.59
N TYR A 227 -4.96 -10.12 6.98
CA TYR A 227 -5.60 -10.54 8.21
C TYR A 227 -4.54 -11.07 9.17
N LYS A 228 -4.10 -10.22 10.07
CA LYS A 228 -3.11 -10.58 11.07
C LYS A 228 -3.83 -11.05 12.33
N GLN A 229 -3.81 -12.34 12.57
CA GLN A 229 -4.52 -13.02 13.66
C GLN A 229 -3.54 -13.25 14.81
N ILE A 230 -3.57 -12.36 15.80
CA ILE A 230 -2.67 -12.42 16.96
C ILE A 230 -3.32 -13.30 18.04
N PHE A 231 -2.71 -14.44 18.33
CA PHE A 231 -3.15 -15.33 19.40
C PHE A 231 -2.71 -14.82 20.77
N TYR A 232 -1.43 -14.46 20.90
CA TYR A 232 -0.86 -13.90 22.12
C TYR A 232 0.35 -13.02 21.79
N THR A 233 0.82 -12.26 22.76
CA THR A 233 2.07 -11.50 22.70
C THR A 233 2.97 -11.90 23.85
N VAL A 234 4.28 -11.81 23.62
CA VAL A 234 5.29 -11.97 24.65
C VAL A 234 6.11 -10.69 24.73
N SER A 235 6.11 -10.06 25.90
CA SER A 235 6.84 -8.82 26.17
C SER A 235 8.09 -9.11 26.98
N ALA A 236 9.17 -8.38 26.70
CA ALA A 236 10.36 -8.34 27.52
C ALA A 236 10.29 -7.17 28.51
N ALA A 237 10.74 -7.38 29.74
CA ALA A 237 10.87 -6.29 30.72
C ALA A 237 11.83 -5.23 30.18
N LEU A 238 11.40 -3.96 30.22
CA LEU A 238 12.25 -2.84 29.81
C LEU A 238 13.33 -2.60 30.87
N PRO A 239 14.58 -2.36 30.47
CA PRO A 239 15.65 -2.04 31.41
C PRO A 239 15.47 -0.61 31.95
N ASN A 240 15.96 -0.36 33.18
CA ASN A 240 16.03 1.02 33.68
C ASN A 240 17.19 1.76 33.01
N ASN A 241 18.32 1.07 32.79
CA ASN A 241 19.48 1.57 32.05
C ASN A 241 19.94 0.53 31.02
N PRO A 242 20.52 0.94 29.88
CA PRO A 242 21.06 -0.01 28.89
C PRO A 242 21.95 -1.11 29.49
N SER A 243 22.77 -0.78 30.49
CA SER A 243 23.66 -1.70 31.18
C SER A 243 22.98 -2.83 31.95
N ASP A 244 21.67 -2.73 32.23
CA ASP A 244 20.87 -3.81 32.83
C ASP A 244 20.68 -4.99 31.86
N LEU A 245 20.90 -4.80 30.56
CA LEU A 245 20.74 -5.84 29.56
C LEU A 245 22.00 -6.67 29.33
N PHE A 246 23.19 -6.12 29.55
CA PHE A 246 24.45 -6.74 29.16
C PHE A 246 25.25 -7.18 30.40
N ASP A 247 26.01 -8.25 30.25
CA ASP A 247 26.95 -8.68 31.28
C ASP A 247 28.00 -7.60 31.57
N HIS A 248 28.55 -7.59 32.79
CA HIS A 248 29.56 -6.61 33.21
C HIS A 248 30.85 -6.64 32.37
N SER A 249 31.12 -7.73 31.66
CA SER A 249 32.26 -7.84 30.74
C SER A 249 32.08 -7.08 29.42
N VAL A 250 30.85 -6.70 29.07
CA VAL A 250 30.55 -6.03 27.79
C VAL A 250 30.80 -4.53 27.91
N THR A 251 31.58 -4.00 26.95
CA THR A 251 31.93 -2.57 26.90
C THR A 251 31.23 -1.86 25.73
N PHE A 252 31.09 -0.54 25.82
CA PHE A 252 30.54 0.23 24.69
C PHE A 252 31.39 0.08 23.41
N ALA A 253 32.73 0.04 23.54
CA ALA A 253 33.63 -0.24 22.42
C ALA A 253 33.33 -1.57 21.71
N GLU A 254 32.90 -2.61 22.44
CA GLU A 254 32.46 -3.86 21.83
C GLU A 254 31.16 -3.67 21.03
N LEU A 255 30.20 -2.90 21.54
CA LEU A 255 28.97 -2.58 20.82
C LEU A 255 29.24 -1.79 19.54
N VAL A 256 30.15 -0.81 19.60
CA VAL A 256 30.60 -0.05 18.43
C VAL A 256 31.24 -0.98 17.39
N ARG A 257 32.10 -1.92 17.82
CA ARG A 257 32.69 -2.93 16.93
C ARG A 257 31.62 -3.82 16.26
N LYS A 258 30.47 -4.02 16.91
CA LYS A 258 29.31 -4.77 16.37
C LYS A 258 28.34 -3.89 15.56
N GLY A 259 28.68 -2.62 15.31
CA GLY A 259 27.93 -1.73 14.41
C GLY A 259 27.12 -0.64 15.09
N VAL A 260 27.11 -0.56 16.44
CA VAL A 260 26.42 0.53 17.14
C VAL A 260 27.05 1.87 16.77
N SER A 261 26.22 2.79 16.29
CA SER A 261 26.63 4.13 15.87
C SER A 261 25.44 5.08 15.90
N LYS A 262 25.64 6.35 15.52
CA LYS A 262 24.53 7.30 15.38
C LYS A 262 23.67 6.99 14.14
N GLU A 263 24.25 6.34 13.12
CA GLU A 263 23.54 5.87 11.92
C GLU A 263 22.86 4.51 12.14
N ALA A 264 23.32 3.73 13.12
CA ALA A 264 22.73 2.46 13.53
C ALA A 264 22.61 2.37 15.07
N PRO A 265 21.70 3.13 15.70
CA PRO A 265 21.48 3.07 17.14
C PRO A 265 20.94 1.70 17.58
N PRO A 266 21.22 1.27 18.82
CA PRO A 266 20.78 -0.02 19.31
C PRO A 266 19.31 0.00 19.74
N LEU A 267 18.60 -1.07 19.41
CA LEU A 267 17.21 -1.34 19.75
C LEU A 267 17.10 -2.59 20.63
N MET A 268 16.08 -2.66 21.47
CA MET A 268 15.63 -3.91 22.07
C MET A 268 14.24 -4.27 21.54
N VAL A 269 14.04 -5.54 21.17
CA VAL A 269 12.71 -6.08 20.88
C VAL A 269 11.91 -6.14 22.18
N SER A 270 10.97 -5.22 22.35
CA SER A 270 10.16 -5.08 23.56
C SER A 270 8.97 -6.04 23.58
N ASN A 271 8.40 -6.36 22.42
CA ASN A 271 7.23 -7.21 22.33
C ASN A 271 7.21 -7.97 21.00
N VAL A 272 6.81 -9.25 21.03
CA VAL A 272 6.61 -10.07 19.83
C VAL A 272 5.18 -10.58 19.84
N ALA A 273 4.47 -10.41 18.73
CA ALA A 273 3.15 -10.96 18.51
C ALA A 273 3.26 -12.33 17.85
N TYR A 274 2.54 -13.31 18.40
CA TYR A 274 2.50 -14.68 17.92
C TYR A 274 1.10 -15.01 17.40
N GLY A 275 1.06 -15.68 16.26
CA GLY A 275 -0.16 -16.06 15.59
C GLY A 275 0.13 -16.41 14.14
N ARG A 276 -0.65 -15.83 13.23
CA ARG A 276 -0.55 -16.05 11.78
C ARG A 276 -1.01 -14.83 11.00
N THR A 277 -0.57 -14.72 9.76
CA THR A 277 -1.01 -13.67 8.84
C THR A 277 -1.57 -14.31 7.58
N ILE A 278 -2.80 -13.93 7.22
CA ILE A 278 -3.45 -14.40 5.99
C ILE A 278 -3.49 -13.23 5.01
N TYR A 279 -2.83 -13.38 3.88
CA TYR A 279 -2.92 -12.43 2.78
C TYR A 279 -3.94 -12.91 1.77
N VAL A 280 -4.83 -12.03 1.35
CA VAL A 280 -5.86 -12.30 0.34
C VAL A 280 -5.66 -11.32 -0.81
N LYS A 281 -5.39 -11.85 -2.01
CA LYS A 281 -5.38 -11.11 -3.27
C LYS A 281 -6.72 -11.28 -3.97
N LEU A 282 -7.34 -10.17 -4.37
CA LEU A 282 -8.49 -10.13 -5.27
C LEU A 282 -8.04 -9.48 -6.56
N GLU A 283 -8.14 -10.20 -7.68
CA GLU A 283 -7.63 -9.78 -8.98
C GLU A 283 -8.73 -9.88 -10.03
N THR A 284 -8.90 -8.86 -10.87
CA THR A 284 -9.87 -8.89 -11.97
C THR A 284 -9.33 -8.20 -13.22
N THR A 285 -9.82 -8.61 -14.38
CA THR A 285 -9.64 -7.91 -15.66
C THR A 285 -10.74 -6.88 -15.93
N SER A 286 -11.79 -6.83 -15.10
CA SER A 286 -12.89 -5.88 -15.24
C SER A 286 -12.40 -4.43 -15.21
N LYS A 287 -12.92 -3.63 -16.14
CA LYS A 287 -12.61 -2.20 -16.24
C LYS A 287 -13.58 -1.32 -15.48
N SER A 288 -14.63 -1.87 -14.88
CA SER A 288 -15.63 -1.09 -14.13
C SER A 288 -14.99 -0.20 -13.05
N SER A 289 -15.53 1.01 -12.88
CA SER A 289 -15.19 1.91 -11.78
C SER A 289 -15.49 1.31 -10.41
N ASP A 290 -16.40 0.34 -10.36
CA ASP A 290 -16.96 -0.17 -9.11
C ASP A 290 -16.16 -1.33 -8.52
N VAL A 291 -15.07 -1.74 -9.17
CA VAL A 291 -14.24 -2.88 -8.74
C VAL A 291 -13.78 -2.77 -7.28
N GLN A 292 -13.34 -1.58 -6.85
CA GLN A 292 -12.93 -1.39 -5.46
C GLN A 292 -14.10 -1.57 -4.50
N ALA A 293 -15.27 -1.02 -4.82
CA ALA A 293 -16.48 -1.15 -4.00
C ALA A 293 -16.96 -2.61 -3.96
N ALA A 294 -16.90 -3.32 -5.09
CA ALA A 294 -17.22 -4.74 -5.21
C ALA A 294 -16.30 -5.59 -4.33
N PHE A 295 -14.98 -5.41 -4.42
CA PHE A 295 -14.03 -6.15 -3.58
C PHE A 295 -14.22 -5.88 -2.10
N LYS A 296 -14.48 -4.63 -1.69
CA LYS A 296 -14.80 -4.30 -0.29
C LYS A 296 -16.07 -4.99 0.20
N ALA A 297 -17.13 -4.99 -0.62
CA ALA A 297 -18.37 -5.68 -0.28
C ALA A 297 -18.14 -7.19 -0.11
N LEU A 298 -17.33 -7.79 -0.99
CA LEU A 298 -17.00 -9.21 -0.96
C LEU A 298 -16.20 -9.60 0.30
N LEU A 299 -15.21 -8.79 0.69
CA LEU A 299 -14.42 -8.98 1.91
C LEU A 299 -15.27 -8.92 3.20
N GLN A 300 -16.34 -8.13 3.19
CA GLN A 300 -17.29 -8.02 4.31
C GLN A 300 -18.28 -9.18 4.36
N ASN A 301 -18.79 -9.61 3.21
CA ASN A 301 -19.78 -10.67 3.11
C ASN A 301 -19.64 -11.46 1.80
N ALA A 302 -19.16 -12.71 1.89
CA ALA A 302 -19.01 -13.59 0.72
C ALA A 302 -20.34 -13.87 -0.01
N GLY A 303 -21.49 -13.77 0.67
CA GLY A 303 -22.81 -14.01 0.09
C GLY A 303 -23.17 -13.05 -1.05
N VAL A 304 -22.54 -11.87 -1.12
CA VAL A 304 -22.79 -10.89 -2.20
C VAL A 304 -22.27 -11.36 -3.56
N GLN A 305 -21.44 -12.41 -3.58
CA GLN A 305 -20.90 -12.96 -4.82
C GLN A 305 -21.99 -13.55 -5.73
N ALA A 306 -22.98 -14.23 -5.14
CA ALA A 306 -23.99 -15.00 -5.88
C ALA A 306 -25.19 -14.15 -6.35
N SER A 307 -25.46 -13.02 -5.69
CA SER A 307 -26.59 -12.14 -5.99
C SER A 307 -26.25 -10.69 -5.64
N GLY A 308 -25.95 -9.88 -6.66
CA GLY A 308 -25.65 -8.47 -6.44
C GLY A 308 -25.34 -7.71 -7.73
N GLN A 309 -25.33 -6.40 -7.60
CA GLN A 309 -25.01 -5.45 -8.68
C GLN A 309 -23.59 -5.61 -9.26
N TYR A 310 -22.72 -6.38 -8.59
CA TYR A 310 -21.31 -6.58 -8.96
C TYR A 310 -20.99 -7.97 -9.53
N LYS A 311 -22.01 -8.78 -9.85
CA LYS A 311 -21.84 -10.17 -10.32
C LYS A 311 -20.83 -10.28 -11.47
N ASP A 312 -20.94 -9.42 -12.48
CA ASP A 312 -20.05 -9.42 -13.64
C ASP A 312 -18.59 -9.14 -13.27
N ILE A 313 -18.33 -8.33 -12.23
CA ILE A 313 -16.98 -8.11 -11.72
C ILE A 313 -16.44 -9.41 -11.10
N TYR A 314 -17.24 -10.07 -10.27
CA TYR A 314 -16.82 -11.30 -9.58
C TYR A 314 -16.59 -12.48 -10.52
N GLU A 315 -17.40 -12.64 -11.58
CA GLU A 315 -17.20 -13.70 -12.58
C GLU A 315 -15.86 -13.56 -13.32
N ASN A 316 -15.43 -12.31 -13.52
CA ASN A 316 -14.14 -11.91 -14.10
C ASN A 316 -13.04 -11.74 -13.05
N SER A 317 -13.23 -12.25 -11.83
CA SER A 317 -12.26 -12.17 -10.74
C SER A 317 -11.65 -13.53 -10.40
N SER A 318 -10.46 -13.49 -9.80
CA SER A 318 -9.79 -14.61 -9.16
C SER A 318 -9.30 -14.18 -7.77
N PHE A 319 -9.41 -15.08 -6.80
CA PHE A 319 -9.04 -14.83 -5.42
C PHE A 319 -7.91 -15.77 -5.02
N THR A 320 -6.90 -15.24 -4.35
CA THR A 320 -5.78 -16.02 -3.82
C THR A 320 -5.65 -15.78 -2.32
N ALA A 321 -5.59 -16.82 -1.51
CA ALA A 321 -5.22 -16.72 -0.11
C ALA A 321 -3.88 -17.41 0.14
N VAL A 322 -3.03 -16.80 0.97
CA VAL A 322 -1.84 -17.44 1.52
C VAL A 322 -1.78 -17.20 3.01
N VAL A 323 -1.45 -18.25 3.76
CA VAL A 323 -1.30 -18.23 5.21
C VAL A 323 0.19 -18.30 5.55
N LEU A 324 0.69 -17.32 6.30
CA LEU A 324 2.05 -17.27 6.83
C LEU A 324 2.05 -17.42 8.35
N GLY A 325 3.12 -18.01 8.91
CA GLY A 325 3.24 -18.33 10.32
C GLY A 325 2.65 -19.70 10.67
N GLY A 326 3.20 -20.76 10.06
CA GLY A 326 2.73 -22.15 10.13
C GLY A 326 3.83 -23.16 9.79
N ASP A 327 3.58 -24.47 9.94
CA ASP A 327 4.51 -25.50 9.45
C ASP A 327 4.73 -25.35 7.94
N ALA A 328 5.99 -25.33 7.50
CA ALA A 328 6.39 -24.98 6.14
C ALA A 328 5.78 -25.86 5.03
N GLN A 329 5.28 -27.05 5.37
CA GLN A 329 4.58 -27.98 4.48
C GLN A 329 3.20 -27.48 4.02
N THR A 330 2.63 -26.46 4.68
CA THR A 330 1.28 -25.92 4.39
C THR A 330 1.28 -24.42 4.12
N HIS A 331 2.28 -23.92 3.37
CA HIS A 331 2.12 -22.68 2.59
C HIS A 331 1.09 -22.92 1.46
N ASN A 332 -0.16 -23.13 1.85
CA ASN A 332 -1.26 -23.48 0.99
C ASN A 332 -1.71 -22.20 0.30
N GLN A 333 -1.01 -21.83 -0.76
CA GLN A 333 -1.56 -20.89 -1.72
C GLN A 333 -2.80 -21.51 -2.33
N ILE A 334 -3.95 -20.91 -2.03
CA ILE A 334 -5.24 -21.35 -2.54
C ILE A 334 -5.69 -20.31 -3.55
N VAL A 335 -5.85 -20.73 -4.80
CA VAL A 335 -6.42 -19.92 -5.87
C VAL A 335 -7.82 -20.46 -6.17
N THR A 336 -8.81 -19.58 -6.13
CA THR A 336 -10.22 -19.95 -6.26
C THR A 336 -11.01 -18.84 -6.95
N LYS A 337 -12.16 -19.22 -7.50
CA LYS A 337 -13.21 -18.27 -7.89
C LYS A 337 -14.32 -18.14 -6.84
N ASP A 338 -14.40 -19.05 -5.87
CA ASP A 338 -15.40 -19.01 -4.80
C ASP A 338 -14.80 -18.35 -3.55
N PHE A 339 -15.30 -17.17 -3.19
CA PHE A 339 -14.80 -16.42 -2.04
C PHE A 339 -15.18 -17.07 -0.70
N ASN A 340 -16.17 -17.97 -0.65
CA ASN A 340 -16.47 -18.72 0.58
C ASN A 340 -15.30 -19.60 1.02
N VAL A 341 -14.51 -20.12 0.06
CA VAL A 341 -13.28 -20.86 0.36
C VAL A 341 -12.30 -19.96 1.12
N ILE A 342 -12.12 -18.71 0.68
CA ILE A 342 -11.27 -17.72 1.35
C ILE A 342 -11.81 -17.37 2.74
N GLN A 343 -13.13 -17.15 2.85
CA GLN A 343 -13.76 -16.84 4.14
C GLN A 343 -13.60 -17.98 5.15
N ASN A 344 -13.68 -19.24 4.70
CA ASN A 344 -13.46 -20.41 5.56
C ASN A 344 -11.99 -20.47 6.01
N ILE A 345 -11.03 -20.23 5.13
CA ILE A 345 -9.60 -20.14 5.51
C ILE A 345 -9.42 -19.07 6.60
N ILE A 346 -10.04 -17.90 6.47
CA ILE A 346 -9.91 -16.84 7.50
C ILE A 346 -10.50 -17.32 8.84
N LYS A 347 -11.67 -17.99 8.82
CA LYS A 347 -12.37 -18.47 10.02
C LYS A 347 -11.64 -19.64 10.70
N ASP A 348 -11.26 -20.66 9.95
CA ASP A 348 -10.65 -21.89 10.47
C ASP A 348 -9.32 -21.63 11.18
N ASN A 349 -8.68 -20.53 10.81
CA ASN A 349 -7.39 -20.11 11.34
C ASN A 349 -7.51 -19.07 12.48
N ALA A 350 -8.71 -18.55 12.78
CA ALA A 350 -8.94 -17.47 13.72
C ALA A 350 -8.87 -17.84 15.21
N GLN A 351 -8.56 -19.08 15.56
CA GLN A 351 -8.50 -19.54 16.95
C GLN A 351 -7.25 -20.38 17.22
N PHE A 352 -6.53 -20.02 18.28
CA PHE A 352 -5.38 -20.79 18.74
C PHE A 352 -5.79 -22.17 19.28
N SER A 353 -5.00 -23.19 18.96
CA SER A 353 -5.08 -24.50 19.59
C SER A 353 -3.76 -25.25 19.43
N THR A 354 -3.59 -26.41 20.08
CA THR A 354 -2.41 -27.26 19.84
C THR A 354 -2.31 -27.77 18.40
N LYS A 355 -3.44 -27.82 17.67
CA LYS A 355 -3.49 -28.15 16.23
C LYS A 355 -3.32 -26.93 15.33
N ASN A 356 -3.38 -25.73 15.90
CA ASN A 356 -3.18 -24.44 15.26
C ASN A 356 -2.13 -23.65 16.06
N PRO A 357 -0.84 -24.05 15.99
CA PRO A 357 0.22 -23.41 16.75
C PRO A 357 0.47 -21.97 16.27
N ALA A 358 1.06 -21.17 17.15
CA ALA A 358 1.38 -19.77 16.90
C ALA A 358 2.84 -19.62 16.47
N TYR A 359 3.09 -18.70 15.55
CA TYR A 359 4.44 -18.32 15.12
C TYR A 359 4.64 -16.81 15.28
N PRO A 360 5.87 -16.33 15.47
CA PRO A 360 6.14 -14.89 15.55
C PRO A 360 5.81 -14.24 14.20
N ILE A 361 4.88 -13.28 14.20
CA ILE A 361 4.37 -12.62 12.98
C ILE A 361 4.73 -11.15 12.90
N SER A 362 4.95 -10.51 14.05
CA SER A 362 5.40 -9.13 14.12
C SER A 362 6.05 -8.82 15.46
N TYR A 363 6.71 -7.68 15.55
CA TYR A 363 7.33 -7.22 16.79
C TYR A 363 7.35 -5.69 16.87
N THR A 364 7.51 -5.20 18.10
CA THR A 364 7.84 -3.81 18.38
C THR A 364 9.22 -3.75 19.04
N SER A 365 9.93 -2.66 18.79
CA SER A 365 11.24 -2.41 19.41
C SER A 365 11.27 -1.05 20.08
N VAL A 366 12.15 -0.90 21.07
CA VAL A 366 12.44 0.36 21.74
C VAL A 366 13.91 0.73 21.55
N PHE A 367 14.20 2.02 21.43
CA PHE A 367 15.58 2.51 21.46
C PHE A 367 16.17 2.33 22.85
N LEU A 368 17.38 1.75 22.95
CA LEU A 368 18.03 1.56 24.25
C LEU A 368 18.31 2.88 24.97
N LYS A 369 18.50 3.97 24.21
CA LYS A 369 18.84 5.29 24.76
C LYS A 369 17.78 5.86 25.70
N ASP A 370 16.50 5.73 25.34
CA ASP A 370 15.40 6.43 26.00
C ASP A 370 14.14 5.55 26.19
N ASN A 371 14.22 4.26 25.87
CA ASN A 371 13.11 3.30 25.84
C ASN A 371 11.93 3.76 24.96
N SER A 372 12.14 4.71 24.03
CA SER A 372 11.09 5.15 23.13
C SER A 372 10.83 4.12 22.03
N VAL A 373 9.57 3.97 21.63
CA VAL A 373 9.16 3.01 20.59
C VAL A 373 9.75 3.43 19.24
N ALA A 374 10.41 2.47 18.58
CA ALA A 374 10.92 2.64 17.23
C ALA A 374 9.77 2.53 16.21
N ALA A 375 9.70 3.51 15.30
CA ALA A 375 8.72 3.54 14.22
C ALA A 375 9.45 3.62 12.88
N VAL A 376 9.02 2.81 11.90
CA VAL A 376 9.54 2.88 10.52
C VAL A 376 8.70 3.89 9.77
N ARG A 377 9.31 5.00 9.33
CA ARG A 377 8.58 6.08 8.64
C ARG A 377 8.68 5.91 7.13
N ASN A 378 7.61 5.47 6.49
CA ASN A 378 7.59 5.32 5.04
C ASN A 378 7.04 6.58 4.38
N ASN A 379 7.65 7.00 3.27
CA ASN A 379 7.10 8.02 2.38
C ASN A 379 7.35 7.61 0.93
N THR A 380 6.29 7.43 0.14
CA THR A 380 6.39 7.03 -1.26
C THR A 380 5.35 7.76 -2.10
N GLU A 381 5.70 8.08 -3.33
CA GLU A 381 4.76 8.51 -4.36
C GLU A 381 4.35 7.32 -5.22
N TYR A 382 3.14 7.37 -5.78
CA TYR A 382 2.64 6.35 -6.71
C TYR A 382 1.63 6.97 -7.68
N ILE A 383 1.40 6.29 -8.80
CA ILE A 383 0.35 6.66 -9.76
C ILE A 383 -0.87 5.79 -9.49
N GLU A 384 -1.96 6.43 -9.09
CA GLU A 384 -3.28 5.79 -9.09
C GLU A 384 -3.80 5.74 -10.53
N THR A 385 -4.07 4.53 -11.02
CA THR A 385 -4.61 4.29 -12.37
C THR A 385 -6.09 3.95 -12.28
N LYS A 386 -6.93 4.73 -12.96
CA LYS A 386 -8.37 4.47 -13.16
C LYS A 386 -8.61 4.15 -14.62
N THR A 387 -9.43 3.15 -14.88
CA THR A 387 -9.80 2.76 -16.24
C THR A 387 -11.30 2.85 -16.41
N THR A 388 -11.74 3.36 -17.54
CA THR A 388 -13.14 3.37 -17.98
C THR A 388 -13.22 2.72 -19.35
N GLU A 389 -14.14 1.78 -19.53
CA GLU A 389 -14.32 1.07 -20.80
C GLU A 389 -15.60 1.52 -21.49
N PHE A 390 -15.50 1.79 -22.78
CA PHE A 390 -16.61 2.15 -23.65
C PHE A 390 -16.76 1.10 -24.75
N THR A 391 -17.99 0.74 -25.06
CA THR A 391 -18.34 -0.24 -26.09
C THR A 391 -19.02 0.42 -27.28
N LYS A 392 -18.84 -0.13 -28.48
CA LYS A 392 -19.54 0.34 -29.68
C LYS A 392 -21.06 0.29 -29.50
N GLY A 393 -21.75 1.19 -30.18
CA GLY A 393 -23.21 1.24 -30.22
C GLY A 393 -23.71 1.43 -31.64
N LYS A 394 -25.01 1.63 -31.77
CA LYS A 394 -25.63 2.04 -33.02
C LYS A 394 -26.89 2.85 -32.76
N ILE A 395 -27.25 3.71 -33.69
CA ILE A 395 -28.55 4.37 -33.73
C ILE A 395 -29.39 3.67 -34.79
N THR A 396 -30.56 3.16 -34.42
CA THR A 396 -31.55 2.64 -35.37
C THR A 396 -32.61 3.70 -35.56
N LEU A 397 -32.71 4.27 -36.77
CA LEU A 397 -33.80 5.17 -37.13
C LEU A 397 -34.94 4.35 -37.76
N ASP A 398 -36.18 4.61 -37.36
CA ASP A 398 -37.40 4.01 -37.91
C ASP A 398 -38.46 5.09 -38.12
N HIS A 399 -38.82 5.34 -39.38
CA HIS A 399 -39.84 6.31 -39.77
C HIS A 399 -41.05 5.60 -40.38
N ARG A 400 -42.18 5.70 -39.68
CA ARG A 400 -43.49 5.16 -40.08
C ARG A 400 -44.57 6.24 -40.17
N GLY A 401 -44.20 7.51 -39.98
CA GLY A 401 -45.14 8.62 -39.97
C GLY A 401 -45.66 8.97 -41.36
N ALA A 402 -46.92 9.37 -41.46
CA ALA A 402 -47.55 9.79 -42.71
C ALA A 402 -47.13 11.22 -43.12
N TYR A 403 -45.83 11.47 -43.21
CA TYR A 403 -45.21 12.76 -43.57
C TYR A 403 -43.77 12.55 -44.08
N VAL A 404 -43.21 13.56 -44.75
CA VAL A 404 -41.77 13.59 -45.06
C VAL A 404 -41.02 14.04 -43.81
N ALA A 405 -39.94 13.36 -43.46
CA ALA A 405 -39.08 13.71 -42.33
C ALA A 405 -37.64 13.95 -42.75
N GLN A 406 -36.93 14.79 -42.01
CA GLN A 406 -35.47 14.92 -42.05
C GLN A 406 -34.91 14.63 -40.67
N PHE A 407 -33.85 13.84 -40.62
CA PHE A 407 -33.07 13.65 -39.41
C PHE A 407 -31.78 14.46 -39.49
N GLU A 408 -31.29 14.90 -38.34
CA GLU A 408 -29.95 15.46 -38.17
C GLU A 408 -29.30 14.70 -37.01
N VAL A 409 -28.34 13.84 -37.34
CA VAL A 409 -27.66 12.98 -36.36
C VAL A 409 -26.18 13.34 -36.36
N SER A 410 -25.66 13.70 -35.20
CA SER A 410 -24.25 14.05 -35.02
C SER A 410 -23.71 13.51 -33.70
N TRP A 411 -22.40 13.31 -33.64
CA TRP A 411 -21.69 12.90 -32.43
C TRP A 411 -20.26 13.41 -32.49
N ASP A 412 -19.57 13.33 -31.36
CA ASP A 412 -18.15 13.64 -31.26
C ASP A 412 -17.37 12.34 -31.02
N GLU A 413 -16.32 12.12 -31.79
CA GLU A 413 -15.32 11.09 -31.51
C GLU A 413 -14.18 11.71 -30.70
N PHE A 414 -13.90 11.18 -29.51
CA PHE A 414 -12.85 11.69 -28.66
C PHE A 414 -11.63 10.76 -28.60
N THR A 415 -10.44 11.36 -28.52
CA THR A 415 -9.14 10.70 -28.30
C THR A 415 -8.28 11.59 -27.38
N PHE A 416 -7.05 11.19 -27.08
CA PHE A 416 -6.14 11.97 -26.26
C PHE A 416 -4.80 12.17 -26.97
N ASP A 417 -4.20 13.35 -26.81
CA ASP A 417 -2.86 13.62 -27.28
C ASP A 417 -1.78 13.04 -26.33
N ALA A 418 -0.49 13.25 -26.66
CA ALA A 418 0.63 12.78 -25.85
C ALA A 418 0.70 13.40 -24.43
N ASN A 419 0.01 14.52 -24.20
CA ASN A 419 -0.06 15.20 -22.90
C ASN A 419 -1.35 14.84 -22.13
N GLY A 420 -2.21 14.00 -22.70
CA GLY A 420 -3.51 13.65 -22.14
C GLY A 420 -4.60 14.71 -22.31
N GLN A 421 -4.40 15.67 -23.22
CA GLN A 421 -5.44 16.61 -23.61
C GLN A 421 -6.42 15.94 -24.57
N GLU A 422 -7.71 16.15 -24.34
CA GLU A 422 -8.76 15.55 -25.15
C GLU A 422 -8.83 16.21 -26.54
N LEU A 423 -8.81 15.37 -27.58
CA LEU A 423 -8.96 15.75 -28.97
C LEU A 423 -10.34 15.31 -29.47
N ILE A 424 -11.13 16.26 -29.96
CA ILE A 424 -12.50 16.02 -30.43
C ILE A 424 -12.57 16.12 -31.95
N THR A 425 -13.18 15.10 -32.57
CA THR A 425 -13.53 15.11 -33.99
C THR A 425 -15.04 15.02 -34.14
N HIS A 426 -15.65 16.11 -34.61
CA HIS A 426 -17.09 16.14 -34.86
C HIS A 426 -17.46 15.27 -36.07
N LYS A 427 -18.57 14.53 -35.96
CA LYS A 427 -19.12 13.67 -36.99
C LYS A 427 -20.59 13.95 -37.19
N THR A 428 -21.03 13.81 -38.44
CA THR A 428 -22.44 13.93 -38.82
C THR A 428 -22.79 12.75 -39.72
N TRP A 429 -23.96 12.17 -39.52
CA TRP A 429 -24.46 11.12 -40.39
C TRP A 429 -24.70 11.68 -41.80
N GLU A 430 -24.19 11.00 -42.83
CA GLU A 430 -24.26 11.44 -44.24
C GLU A 430 -25.68 11.63 -44.79
N GLY A 431 -26.66 10.96 -44.16
CA GLY A 431 -28.07 11.10 -44.50
C GLY A 431 -28.76 12.30 -43.85
N SER A 432 -28.05 13.08 -43.02
CA SER A 432 -28.61 14.23 -42.32
C SER A 432 -29.13 15.28 -43.30
N GLY A 433 -30.28 15.87 -42.98
CA GLY A 433 -30.93 16.89 -43.81
C GLY A 433 -31.51 16.39 -45.14
N ARG A 434 -31.55 15.06 -45.38
CA ARG A 434 -32.19 14.48 -46.57
C ARG A 434 -33.59 13.99 -46.26
N ASP A 435 -34.51 14.24 -47.18
CA ASP A 435 -35.90 13.80 -47.07
C ASP A 435 -36.02 12.27 -46.98
N LYS A 436 -36.87 11.81 -46.05
CA LYS A 436 -37.24 10.41 -45.82
C LYS A 436 -38.75 10.27 -45.78
N THR A 437 -39.27 9.30 -46.51
CA THR A 437 -40.70 8.94 -46.53
C THR A 437 -40.93 7.64 -45.77
N ALA A 438 -42.15 7.40 -45.29
CA ALA A 438 -42.51 6.11 -44.70
C ALA A 438 -42.61 5.00 -45.78
N HIS A 439 -42.19 3.76 -45.53
CA HIS A 439 -41.38 3.29 -44.39
C HIS A 439 -39.89 3.51 -44.66
N PHE A 440 -39.16 4.13 -43.73
CA PHE A 440 -37.70 4.27 -43.82
C PHE A 440 -37.05 3.71 -42.55
N SER A 441 -36.02 2.88 -42.71
CA SER A 441 -35.21 2.42 -41.58
C SER A 441 -33.74 2.35 -41.97
N THR A 442 -32.87 2.71 -41.04
CA THR A 442 -31.42 2.65 -41.21
C THR A 442 -30.72 2.45 -39.88
N GLU A 443 -29.50 1.94 -39.92
CA GLU A 443 -28.62 1.80 -38.77
C GLU A 443 -27.38 2.67 -38.97
N ILE A 444 -27.05 3.47 -37.96
CA ILE A 444 -25.89 4.34 -37.93
C ILE A 444 -24.93 3.76 -36.88
N PRO A 445 -23.83 3.11 -37.28
CA PRO A 445 -22.88 2.56 -36.33
C PRO A 445 -22.14 3.69 -35.59
N LEU A 446 -21.99 3.55 -34.28
CA LEU A 446 -21.24 4.48 -33.45
C LEU A 446 -20.00 3.78 -32.88
N PRO A 447 -18.78 4.31 -33.11
CA PRO A 447 -17.58 3.76 -32.50
C PRO A 447 -17.62 3.93 -30.96
N PRO A 448 -16.87 3.10 -30.22
CA PRO A 448 -16.88 3.11 -28.75
C PRO A 448 -16.44 4.45 -28.13
N ASN A 449 -15.68 5.27 -28.84
CA ASN A 449 -15.27 6.60 -28.39
C ASN A 449 -16.23 7.71 -28.84
N SER A 450 -17.52 7.39 -29.04
CA SER A 450 -18.55 8.38 -29.36
C SER A 450 -19.10 9.02 -28.09
N LYS A 451 -19.20 10.35 -28.07
CA LYS A 451 -19.89 11.13 -27.03
C LYS A 451 -20.69 12.27 -27.64
N ASN A 452 -21.39 13.03 -26.79
CA ASN A 452 -22.19 14.19 -27.21
C ASN A 452 -23.17 13.86 -28.37
N ILE A 453 -23.78 12.67 -28.33
CA ILE A 453 -24.67 12.20 -29.39
C ILE A 453 -25.91 13.10 -29.41
N LYS A 454 -26.20 13.68 -30.57
CA LYS A 454 -27.38 14.49 -30.85
C LYS A 454 -28.24 13.81 -31.90
N ILE A 455 -29.53 13.73 -31.62
CA ILE A 455 -30.54 13.15 -32.50
C ILE A 455 -31.65 14.17 -32.63
N PHE A 456 -31.77 14.75 -33.82
CA PHE A 456 -32.81 15.69 -34.16
C PHE A 456 -33.64 15.15 -35.32
N ALA A 457 -34.94 15.38 -35.30
CA ALA A 457 -35.85 15.02 -36.38
C ALA A 457 -36.92 16.11 -36.56
N LYS A 458 -37.23 16.44 -37.81
CA LYS A 458 -38.28 17.39 -38.19
C LYS A 458 -39.19 16.81 -39.26
N GLU A 459 -40.49 17.07 -39.20
CA GLU A 459 -41.46 16.73 -40.24
C GLU A 459 -41.74 17.93 -41.15
N CYS A 460 -41.97 17.67 -42.43
CA CYS A 460 -42.45 18.67 -43.38
C CYS A 460 -43.97 18.78 -43.24
N THR A 461 -44.47 19.87 -42.66
CA THR A 461 -45.90 20.04 -42.38
C THR A 461 -46.71 20.48 -43.61
N GLY A 462 -46.02 21.08 -44.59
CA GLY A 462 -46.65 21.74 -45.75
C GLY A 462 -47.35 23.07 -45.41
N LEU A 463 -47.24 23.56 -44.17
CA LEU A 463 -47.80 24.85 -43.74
C LEU A 463 -46.81 25.98 -44.06
N ALA A 464 -47.26 27.01 -44.77
CA ALA A 464 -46.43 28.16 -45.18
C ALA A 464 -45.75 28.89 -44.00
N TRP A 465 -46.34 28.81 -42.79
CA TRP A 465 -45.84 29.47 -41.58
C TRP A 465 -45.10 28.53 -40.59
N ASP A 466 -45.10 27.22 -40.83
CA ASP A 466 -44.49 26.20 -39.96
C ASP A 466 -43.96 25.02 -40.80
N TRP A 467 -43.21 25.33 -41.87
CA TRP A 467 -42.90 24.36 -42.94
C TRP A 467 -42.18 23.10 -42.45
N TRP A 468 -41.38 23.24 -41.39
CA TRP A 468 -40.73 22.15 -40.69
C TRP A 468 -41.04 22.22 -39.20
N ARG A 469 -41.66 21.17 -38.66
CA ARG A 469 -41.91 21.04 -37.24
C ARG A 469 -40.95 20.05 -36.61
N THR A 470 -40.30 20.45 -35.52
CA THR A 470 -39.44 19.56 -34.72
C THR A 470 -40.28 18.46 -34.09
N ILE A 471 -39.87 17.21 -34.29
CA ILE A 471 -40.46 16.02 -33.67
C ILE A 471 -39.59 15.53 -32.51
N ILE A 472 -38.26 15.59 -32.68
CA ILE A 472 -37.25 15.16 -31.71
C ILE A 472 -36.12 16.19 -31.71
N ASP A 473 -35.64 16.58 -30.53
CA ASP A 473 -34.39 17.34 -30.35
C ASP A 473 -33.71 16.87 -29.06
N GLU A 474 -33.08 15.70 -29.15
CA GLU A 474 -32.43 15.06 -28.01
C GLU A 474 -30.92 15.25 -28.10
N THR A 475 -30.33 15.74 -27.01
CA THR A 475 -28.91 16.06 -26.91
C THR A 475 -28.27 15.27 -25.78
N ASN A 476 -26.97 14.99 -25.88
CA ASN A 476 -26.23 14.20 -24.91
C ASN A 476 -26.85 12.81 -24.66
N VAL A 477 -27.38 12.19 -25.72
CA VAL A 477 -27.92 10.84 -25.65
C VAL A 477 -26.79 9.88 -25.24
N PRO A 478 -26.96 9.05 -24.18
CA PRO A 478 -25.90 8.16 -23.74
C PRO A 478 -25.68 7.05 -24.77
N LEU A 479 -24.40 6.72 -25.01
CA LEU A 479 -24.04 5.60 -25.87
C LEU A 479 -24.51 4.28 -25.24
N SER A 480 -25.44 3.59 -25.91
CA SER A 480 -25.90 2.24 -25.55
C SER A 480 -25.69 1.27 -26.70
N GLY A 481 -25.92 -0.03 -26.45
CA GLY A 481 -25.79 -1.07 -27.48
C GLY A 481 -26.69 -0.82 -28.70
N ASN A 482 -27.89 -0.24 -28.50
CA ASN A 482 -28.76 0.18 -29.58
C ASN A 482 -29.68 1.33 -29.16
N ILE A 483 -29.44 2.52 -29.68
CA ILE A 483 -30.31 3.69 -29.53
C ILE A 483 -31.38 3.63 -30.62
N LYS A 484 -32.59 3.18 -30.29
CA LYS A 484 -33.71 3.10 -31.24
C LYS A 484 -34.52 4.38 -31.21
N VAL A 485 -34.60 5.05 -32.34
CA VAL A 485 -35.36 6.27 -32.58
C VAL A 485 -36.49 5.93 -33.53
N SER A 486 -37.73 6.05 -33.05
CA SER A 486 -38.92 5.78 -33.86
C SER A 486 -39.76 7.05 -33.98
N ILE A 487 -40.10 7.44 -35.21
CA ILE A 487 -41.06 8.51 -35.50
C ILE A 487 -42.27 7.96 -36.26
N GLY A 488 -43.46 8.44 -35.93
CA GLY A 488 -44.74 7.93 -36.40
C GLY A 488 -45.86 8.97 -36.39
N GLY A 489 -47.11 8.51 -36.50
CA GLY A 489 -48.28 9.37 -36.47
C GLY A 489 -48.61 10.03 -37.82
N THR A 490 -49.27 11.17 -37.76
CA THR A 490 -49.68 11.96 -38.94
C THR A 490 -49.10 13.37 -38.86
N THR A 491 -49.12 14.13 -39.95
CA THR A 491 -48.60 15.51 -40.00
C THR A 491 -49.21 16.46 -38.94
N LEU A 492 -50.42 16.17 -38.47
CA LEU A 492 -51.06 16.98 -37.43
C LEU A 492 -50.67 16.54 -36.01
N TYR A 493 -50.38 15.26 -35.85
CA TYR A 493 -50.06 14.62 -34.57
C TYR A 493 -48.90 13.64 -34.78
N PRO A 494 -47.66 14.15 -34.95
CA PRO A 494 -46.51 13.28 -35.05
C PRO A 494 -46.21 12.66 -33.69
N THR A 495 -45.66 11.44 -33.70
CA THR A 495 -45.20 10.74 -32.49
C THR A 495 -43.72 10.43 -32.60
N ALA A 496 -43.04 10.40 -31.46
CA ALA A 496 -41.63 10.04 -31.37
C ALA A 496 -41.34 9.25 -30.09
N ALA A 497 -40.35 8.36 -30.18
CA ALA A 497 -39.80 7.66 -29.03
C ALA A 497 -38.31 7.39 -29.24
N ILE A 498 -37.53 7.53 -28.16
CA ILE A 498 -36.16 7.04 -28.06
C ILE A 498 -36.09 5.96 -26.98
N SER A 499 -35.46 4.83 -27.29
CA SER A 499 -35.23 3.72 -26.36
C SER A 499 -33.81 3.15 -26.53
N HIS A 500 -33.30 2.46 -25.50
CA HIS A 500 -31.90 2.03 -25.40
C HIS A 500 -31.70 0.52 -25.32
#